data_AF-A0A1G6PZH5-F1
#
_entry.id   AF-A0A1G6PZH5-F1
#
_cell.length_a   1.000
_cell.length_b   1.000
_cell.length_c   1.000
_cell.angle_alpha   90.00
_cell.angle_beta   90.00
_cell.angle_gamma   90.00
#
_symmetry.space_group_name_H-M   'P 1'
#
loop_
_entity.id
_entity.type
_entity.pdbx_description
1 polymer ?
#
loop_
_entity_poly.entity_id
_entity_poly.type
_entity_poly.pdbx_seq_one_letter_code
_entity_poly.pdbx_strand_id
1 'polypeptide(L)' 'MSSKQITVPSQYANSMLDLIEQRLHEIGKNYQANGQSYQDDLEITAFRAMAQQLGYDFEIRSVTGGFEITRHEHKAVE' A
#
# COMPACT_ATOMS: atom_id res chain seq x y z
N MET A 1 -17.77 -14.19 -5.76
CA MET A 1 -17.07 -13.42 -6.81
C MET A 1 -15.66 -13.99 -6.91
N SER A 2 -15.22 -14.43 -8.10
CA SER A 2 -13.88 -15.01 -8.27
C SER A 2 -12.87 -13.87 -8.32
N SER A 3 -12.06 -13.74 -7.27
CA SER A 3 -10.93 -12.81 -7.23
C SER A 3 -9.94 -13.23 -8.32
N LYS A 4 -9.91 -12.50 -9.43
CA LYS A 4 -8.88 -12.69 -10.47
C LYS A 4 -7.52 -12.43 -9.82
N GLN A 5 -6.77 -13.49 -9.55
CA GLN A 5 -5.37 -13.38 -9.16
C GLN A 5 -4.61 -12.78 -10.35
N ILE A 6 -4.09 -11.57 -10.17
CA ILE A 6 -3.21 -10.95 -11.16
C ILE A 6 -1.81 -11.52 -10.89
N THR A 7 -1.36 -12.44 -11.74
CA THR A 7 0.02 -12.92 -11.70
C THR A 7 0.90 -11.85 -12.34
N VAL A 8 1.52 -11.02 -11.52
CA VAL A 8 2.51 -10.04 -12.00
C VAL A 8 3.85 -10.76 -12.21
N PRO A 9 4.45 -10.69 -13.40
CA PRO A 9 5.79 -11.21 -13.63
C PRO A 9 6.75 -10.57 -12.62
N SER A 10 7.61 -11.36 -11.97
CA SER A 10 8.49 -10.91 -10.87
C SER A 10 9.31 -9.67 -11.21
N GLN A 11 9.70 -9.51 -12.48
CA GLN A 11 10.41 -8.33 -13.00
C GLN A 11 9.65 -6.99 -12.85
N TYR A 12 8.31 -7.03 -12.73
CA TYR A 12 7.47 -5.85 -12.56
C TYR A 12 6.93 -5.69 -11.12
N ALA A 13 7.17 -6.67 -10.25
CA ALA A 13 6.70 -6.62 -8.86
C ALA A 13 7.28 -5.38 -8.14
N ASN A 14 8.58 -5.13 -8.31
CA ASN A 14 9.24 -3.95 -7.73
C ASN A 14 8.65 -2.64 -8.26
N SER A 15 8.47 -2.49 -9.58
CA SER A 15 7.87 -1.29 -10.15
C SER A 15 6.44 -1.06 -9.66
N MET A 16 5.66 -2.14 -9.46
CA MET A 16 4.31 -2.01 -8.93
C MET A 16 4.31 -1.63 -7.45
N LEU A 17 5.24 -2.17 -6.65
CA LEU A 17 5.43 -1.76 -5.26
C LEU A 17 5.85 -0.28 -5.15
N ASP A 18 6.74 0.19 -6.04
CA ASP A 18 7.16 1.59 -6.06
C ASP A 18 5.99 2.53 -6.40
N LEU A 19 5.10 2.13 -7.33
CA LEU A 19 3.88 2.89 -7.64
C LEU A 19 2.90 2.92 -6.46
N ILE A 20 2.74 1.79 -5.76
CA ILE A 20 1.92 1.70 -4.55
C ILE A 20 2.46 2.64 -3.47
N GLU A 21 3.77 2.59 -3.21
CA GLU A 21 4.44 3.43 -2.21
C GLU A 21 4.28 4.92 -2.53
N GLN A 22 4.47 5.31 -3.80
CA GLN A 22 4.24 6.68 -4.24
C GLN A 22 2.79 7.13 -3.97
N ARG A 23 1.81 6.28 -4.29
CA ARG A 23 0.39 6.60 -4.08
C ARG A 23 0.04 6.75 -2.60
N LEU A 24 0.60 5.89 -1.75
CA LEU A 24 0.44 5.99 -0.31
C LEU A 24 1.05 7.30 0.25
N HIS A 25 2.20 7.76 -0.27
CA HIS A 25 2.76 9.06 0.09
C HIS A 25 1.84 10.23 -0.34
N GLU A 26 1.22 10.15 -1.52
CA GLU A 26 0.26 11.17 -1.98
C GLU A 26 -0.97 11.26 -1.06
N ILE A 27 -1.52 10.11 -0.67
CA ILE A 27 -2.62 10.04 0.32
C ILE A 27 -2.17 10.69 1.62
N GLY A 28 -0.99 10.30 2.13
CA GLY A 28 -0.43 10.81 3.39
C GLY A 28 -0.35 12.32 3.47
N LYS A 29 0.03 13.01 2.37
CA LYS A 29 0.13 14.49 2.34
C LYS A 29 -1.17 15.19 2.74
N ASN A 30 -2.31 14.62 2.37
CA ASN A 30 -3.61 15.22 2.61
C ASN A 30 -4.42 14.48 3.67
N TYR A 31 -3.97 13.31 4.12
CA TYR A 31 -4.73 12.43 5.02
C TYR A 31 -5.20 13.13 6.31
N GLN A 32 -4.32 13.90 6.96
CA GLN A 32 -4.68 14.67 8.16
C GLN A 32 -5.56 15.88 7.82
N ALA A 33 -5.31 16.56 6.70
CA ALA A 33 -6.08 17.71 6.25
C ALA A 33 -7.51 17.34 5.82
N ASN A 34 -7.69 16.13 5.29
CA ASN A 34 -8.97 15.55 4.90
C ASN A 34 -9.75 14.98 6.09
N GLY A 35 -9.22 15.10 7.31
CA GLY A 35 -9.86 14.59 8.52
C GLY A 35 -9.87 13.06 8.62
N GLN A 36 -8.87 12.38 8.05
CA GLN A 36 -8.77 10.92 8.01
C GLN A 36 -9.99 10.31 7.29
N SER A 37 -10.11 10.62 6.00
CA SER A 37 -11.24 10.19 5.18
C SER A 37 -11.30 8.67 5.11
N TYR A 38 -12.49 8.11 5.32
CA TYR A 38 -12.76 6.68 5.15
C TYR A 38 -12.37 6.17 3.74
N GLN A 39 -12.42 7.02 2.71
CA GLN A 39 -11.97 6.65 1.36
C GLN A 39 -10.46 6.42 1.30
N ASP A 40 -9.69 7.26 1.99
CA ASP A 40 -8.23 7.11 2.05
C ASP A 40 -7.87 5.80 2.77
N ASP A 41 -8.59 5.43 3.83
CA ASP A 41 -8.40 4.17 4.55
C ASP A 41 -8.69 2.94 3.67
N LEU A 42 -9.73 3.02 2.83
CA LEU A 42 -10.06 1.97 1.87
C LEU A 42 -8.98 1.84 0.79
N GLU A 43 -8.48 2.95 0.25
CA GLU A 43 -7.38 2.95 -0.72
C GLU A 43 -6.12 2.34 -0.10
N ILE A 44 -5.73 2.78 1.11
CA ILE A 44 -4.57 2.24 1.83
C ILE A 44 -4.71 0.73 2.02
N THR A 45 -5.88 0.26 2.46
CA THR A 45 -6.14 -1.18 2.68
C THR A 45 -6.04 -1.98 1.38
N ALA A 46 -6.59 -1.46 0.28
CA ALA A 46 -6.52 -2.11 -1.02
C ALA A 46 -5.08 -2.21 -1.53
N PHE A 47 -4.30 -1.13 -1.39
CA PHE A 47 -2.89 -1.09 -1.78
C PHE A 47 -2.02 -2.06 -0.97
N ARG A 48 -2.27 -2.17 0.34
CA ARG A 48 -1.60 -3.18 1.18
C ARG A 48 -1.96 -4.59 0.76
N ALA A 49 -3.22 -4.88 0.46
CA ALA A 49 -3.63 -6.19 -0.03
C ALA A 49 -2.96 -6.55 -1.37
N MET A 50 -2.79 -5.58 -2.28
CA MET A 50 -2.04 -5.77 -3.52
C MET A 50 -0.55 -6.05 -3.25
N ALA A 51 0.07 -5.33 -2.33
CA ALA A 51 1.46 -5.58 -1.93
C ALA A 51 1.64 -7.00 -1.36
N GLN A 52 0.70 -7.44 -0.52
CA GLN A 52 0.74 -8.76 0.12
C GLN A 52 0.66 -9.89 -0.91
N GLN A 53 -0.13 -9.70 -1.98
CA GLN A 53 -0.16 -10.64 -3.11
C GLN A 53 1.18 -10.73 -3.85
N LEU A 54 2.03 -9.71 -3.76
CA LEU A 54 3.39 -9.69 -4.30
C LEU A 54 4.45 -10.17 -3.30
N GLY A 55 4.05 -10.57 -2.09
CA GLY A 55 4.96 -11.01 -1.03
C GLY A 55 5.58 -9.87 -0.20
N TYR A 56 4.98 -8.67 -0.22
CA TYR A 56 5.41 -7.51 0.55
C TYR A 56 4.27 -6.89 1.34
N ASP A 57 4.56 -6.09 2.36
CA ASP A 57 3.55 -5.25 3.01
C ASP A 57 4.19 -3.89 3.34
N PHE A 58 3.32 -2.92 3.61
CA PHE A 58 3.69 -1.56 3.94
C PHE A 58 3.28 -1.26 5.38
N GLU A 59 4.26 -0.90 6.20
CA GLU A 59 3.99 -0.26 7.48
C GLU A 59 3.84 1.24 7.24
N ILE A 60 2.71 1.80 7.65
CA ILE A 60 2.36 3.20 7.43
C ILE A 60 2.20 3.87 8.79
N ARG A 61 3.00 4.91 9.03
CA ARG A 61 2.91 5.73 10.25
C ARG A 61 2.56 7.16 9.87
N SER A 62 1.55 7.71 10.53
CA SER A 62 1.20 9.12 10.37
C SER A 62 2.19 9.98 11.13
N VAL A 63 2.88 10.87 10.41
CA VAL A 63 3.86 11.82 10.94
C VAL A 63 3.49 13.25 10.56
N THR A 64 4.12 14.24 11.18
CA THR A 64 3.93 15.64 10.78
C THR A 64 4.40 15.84 9.33
N GLY A 65 3.44 16.13 8.43
CA GLY A 65 3.72 16.31 6.99
C GLY A 65 3.35 15.12 6.11
N GLY A 66 2.81 14.02 6.67
CA GLY A 66 2.15 12.97 5.89
C GLY A 66 2.38 11.57 6.44
N PHE A 67 2.77 10.64 5.57
CA PHE A 67 3.07 9.25 5.94
C PHE A 67 4.56 8.94 5.83
N GLU A 68 5.07 8.29 6.88
CA GLU A 68 6.30 7.51 6.83
C GLU A 68 5.92 6.08 6.46
N ILE A 69 6.53 5.56 5.38
CA ILE A 69 6.18 4.26 4.79
C ILE A 69 7.41 3.38 4.81
N THR A 70 7.27 2.16 5.33
CA THR A 70 8.33 1.15 5.31
C THR A 70 7.83 -0.10 4.62
N ARG A 71 8.45 -0.42 3.48
CA ARG A 71 8.22 -1.68 2.76
C ARG A 71 8.99 -2.81 3.45
N HIS A 72 8.32 -3.93 3.71
CA HIS A 72 8.93 -5.14 4.25
C HIS A 72 8.40 -6.39 3.56
N GLU A 73 9.16 -7.48 3.61
CA GLU A 73 8.69 -8.76 3.09
C GLU A 73 7.50 -9.23 3.92
N HIS A 74 6.40 -9.58 3.23
CA HIS A 74 5.25 -10.19 3.84
C HIS A 74 5.38 -11.70 3.73
N LYS A 75 5.80 -12.31 4.83
CA LYS A 75 5.67 -13.76 5.00
C LYS A 75 4.27 -14.00 5.51
N ALA A 76 3.40 -14.53 4.64
CA ALA A 76 2.11 -15.04 5.08
C ALA A 76 2.39 -16.05 6.21
N VAL A 77 1.89 -15.77 7.40
CA VAL A 77 1.97 -16.70 8.52
C VAL A 77 1.01 -17.84 8.16
N GLU A 78 1.55 -19.03 7.93
CA GLU A 78 0.79 -20.28 7.70
C GLU A 78 -0.17 -20.60 8.85
#